data_AF-A0A101WSK8-F1
#
_entry.id   AF-A0A101WSK8-F1
#
_cell.length_a   1.000
_cell.length_b   1.000
_cell.length_c   1.000
_cell.angle_alpha   90.00
_cell.angle_beta   90.00
_cell.angle_gamma   90.00
#
_symmetry.space_group_name_H-M   'P 1'
#
loop_
_entity.id
_entity.type
_entity.pdbx_description
1 polymer ?
#
loop_
_entity_poly.entity_id
_entity_poly.type
_entity_poly.pdbx_seq_one_letter_code
_entity_poly.pdbx_strand_id
1 'polypeptide(L)'
;MEQNKNCYDDVKNWAKTHKIRVGDDYVIIARYNHTTQNLSNRLSIDEVKEVINDIIMNDTRYLEQMEREAEEKKNITANDFVCSVCHSSIFIADNGNVYPCAGWQDYNIGNVKETSLKDIWNNSKKYNI
;
A
#
# COMPACT_ATOMS: atom_id res chain seq x y z
N MET A 1 3.18 13.79 -3.95
CA MET A 1 1.78 14.07 -4.28
C MET A 1 1.57 15.54 -4.47
N GLU A 2 2.20 16.38 -3.66
CA GLU A 2 2.18 17.83 -3.79
C GLU A 2 2.36 18.34 -5.23
N GLN A 3 3.33 17.81 -5.97
CA GLN A 3 3.61 18.21 -7.35
C GLN A 3 2.50 17.86 -8.34
N ASN A 4 1.73 16.81 -8.05
CA ASN A 4 0.77 16.22 -8.99
C ASN A 4 -0.69 16.45 -8.58
N LYS A 5 -0.92 17.10 -7.42
CA LYS A 5 -2.25 17.20 -6.81
C LYS A 5 -3.29 17.89 -7.71
N ASN A 6 -2.85 18.75 -8.61
CA ASN A 6 -3.72 19.49 -9.54
C ASN A 6 -3.79 18.90 -10.95
N CYS A 7 -3.10 17.79 -11.23
CA CYS A 7 -3.01 17.23 -12.60
C CYS A 7 -3.14 15.69 -12.66
N TYR A 8 -3.38 15.01 -11.54
CA TYR A 8 -3.48 13.55 -11.53
C TYR A 8 -4.68 13.05 -12.35
N ASP A 9 -5.76 13.84 -12.43
CA ASP A 9 -6.95 13.50 -13.21
C ASP A 9 -6.68 13.48 -14.72
N ASP A 10 -5.71 14.26 -15.23
CA ASP A 10 -5.33 14.21 -16.65
C ASP A 10 -4.80 12.83 -17.02
N VAL A 11 -4.03 12.21 -16.14
CA VAL A 11 -3.52 10.84 -16.30
C VAL A 11 -4.67 9.82 -16.27
N LYS A 12 -5.65 10.02 -15.39
CA LYS A 12 -6.84 9.16 -15.31
C LYS A 12 -7.69 9.25 -16.58
N ASN A 13 -7.90 10.45 -17.09
CA ASN A 13 -8.64 10.69 -18.33
C ASN A 13 -7.90 10.07 -19.53
N TRP A 14 -6.59 10.27 -19.64
CA TRP A 14 -5.77 9.63 -20.66
C TRP A 14 -5.87 8.10 -20.59
N ALA A 15 -5.72 7.51 -19.41
CA ALA A 15 -5.80 6.07 -19.23
C ALA A 15 -7.17 5.50 -19.60
N LYS A 16 -8.25 6.20 -19.26
CA LYS A 16 -9.63 5.85 -19.64
C LYS A 16 -9.80 5.78 -21.15
N THR A 17 -9.28 6.75 -21.90
CA THR A 17 -9.33 6.73 -23.38
C THR A 17 -8.59 5.54 -23.99
N HIS A 18 -7.57 5.02 -23.30
CA HIS A 18 -6.77 3.88 -23.72
C HIS A 18 -7.23 2.55 -23.10
N LYS A 19 -8.33 2.53 -22.34
CA LYS A 19 -8.83 1.35 -21.60
C LYS A 19 -7.78 0.76 -20.64
N ILE A 20 -6.94 1.62 -20.07
CA ILE A 20 -5.93 1.25 -19.07
C ILE A 20 -6.51 1.50 -17.69
N ARG A 21 -6.39 0.51 -16.80
CA ARG A 21 -6.73 0.69 -15.39
C ARG A 21 -5.62 1.47 -14.70
N VAL A 22 -5.99 2.58 -14.05
CA VAL A 22 -5.12 3.35 -13.19
C VAL A 22 -5.74 3.49 -11.81
N GLY A 23 -4.89 3.63 -10.81
CA GLY A 23 -5.27 4.02 -9.46
C GLY A 23 -4.57 5.30 -9.08
N ASP A 24 -5.18 6.02 -8.17
CA ASP A 24 -4.69 7.24 -7.56
C ASP A 24 -4.50 7.00 -6.06
N ASP A 25 -3.24 7.12 -5.61
CA ASP A 25 -2.88 7.03 -4.20
C ASP A 25 -2.31 8.38 -3.76
N TYR A 26 -2.96 8.98 -2.76
CA TYR A 26 -2.56 10.25 -2.18
C TYR A 26 -1.70 10.07 -0.91
N VAL A 27 -1.48 8.84 -0.46
CA VAL A 27 -0.75 8.52 0.77
C VAL A 27 0.74 8.40 0.49
N ILE A 28 1.54 9.16 1.23
CA ILE A 28 3.00 9.00 1.26
C ILE A 28 3.40 8.60 2.67
N ILE A 29 3.92 7.38 2.85
CA ILE A 29 4.48 6.91 4.14
C ILE A 29 5.97 7.22 4.24
N ALA A 30 6.55 7.08 5.44
CA ALA A 30 7.98 7.32 5.66
C ALA A 30 8.86 6.32 4.88
N ARG A 31 10.12 6.68 4.63
CA ARG A 31 11.06 5.80 3.93
C ARG A 31 11.48 4.63 4.82
N TYR A 32 11.85 3.51 4.18
CA TYR A 32 12.36 2.32 4.87
C TYR A 32 13.61 2.62 5.74
N ASN A 33 14.41 3.62 5.37
CA ASN A 33 15.65 4.01 6.07
C ASN A 33 15.43 5.00 7.22
N HIS A 34 14.21 5.05 7.79
CA HIS A 34 13.81 5.94 8.89
C HIS A 34 13.90 7.45 8.62
N THR A 35 14.15 7.87 7.38
CA THR A 35 14.13 9.29 7.01
C THR A 35 12.72 9.74 6.64
N THR A 36 12.40 11.00 6.95
CA THR A 36 11.11 11.64 6.64
C THR A 36 11.19 12.61 5.47
N GLN A 37 12.33 12.66 4.76
CA GLN A 37 12.56 13.63 3.68
C GLN A 37 11.48 13.61 2.60
N ASN A 38 10.93 12.42 2.29
CA ASN A 38 9.86 12.28 1.29
C ASN A 38 8.52 12.82 1.77
N LEU A 39 8.31 12.94 3.09
CA LEU A 39 7.06 13.44 3.67
C LEU A 39 6.82 14.92 3.37
N SER A 40 7.85 15.66 2.95
CA SER A 40 7.70 17.02 2.39
C SER A 40 6.77 17.08 1.16
N ASN A 41 6.54 15.94 0.49
CA ASN A 41 5.65 15.84 -0.67
C ASN A 41 4.26 15.29 -0.32
N ARG A 42 4.01 15.02 0.96
CA ARG A 42 2.73 14.55 1.48
C ARG A 42 1.77 15.74 1.54
N LEU A 43 0.53 15.49 1.13
CA LEU A 43 -0.55 16.47 1.26
C LEU A 43 -0.91 16.68 2.74
N SER A 44 -1.30 17.90 3.08
CA SER A 44 -1.95 18.21 4.35
C SER A 44 -3.31 17.51 4.45
N ILE A 45 -3.89 17.47 5.66
CA ILE A 45 -5.19 16.84 5.86
C ILE A 45 -6.31 17.54 5.08
N ASP A 46 -6.23 18.86 4.94
CA ASP A 46 -7.20 19.65 4.19
C ASP A 46 -7.08 19.36 2.69
N GLU A 47 -5.87 19.26 2.16
CA GLU A 47 -5.63 18.89 0.76
C GLU A 47 -6.04 17.44 0.47
N VAL A 48 -5.84 16.51 1.41
CA VAL A 48 -6.36 15.13 1.27
C VAL A 48 -7.88 15.15 1.20
N LYS A 49 -8.55 15.97 2.02
CA LYS A 49 -10.01 16.12 1.99
C LYS A 49 -10.48 16.66 0.64
N GLU A 50 -9.78 17.65 0.08
CA GLU A 50 -10.06 18.17 -1.26
C GLU A 50 -9.96 17.08 -2.32
N VAL A 51 -8.85 16.32 -2.35
CA VAL A 51 -8.66 15.20 -3.29
C VAL A 51 -9.77 14.15 -3.16
N ILE A 52 -10.15 13.78 -1.94
CA ILE A 52 -11.24 12.80 -1.72
C ILE A 52 -12.56 13.34 -2.27
N ASN A 53 -12.88 14.61 -2.04
CA ASN A 53 -14.09 15.23 -2.58
C ASN A 53 -14.08 15.24 -4.12
N ASP A 54 -12.96 15.57 -4.73
CA ASP A 54 -12.79 15.56 -6.19
C ASP A 54 -12.99 14.15 -6.76
N ILE A 55 -12.46 13.11 -6.10
CA ILE A 55 -12.67 11.72 -6.51
C ILE A 55 -14.16 11.35 -6.41
N ILE A 56 -14.83 11.67 -5.31
CA ILE A 56 -16.26 11.37 -5.10
C ILE A 56 -17.14 12.06 -6.15
N MET A 57 -16.83 13.31 -6.49
CA MET A 57 -17.56 14.05 -7.53
C MET A 57 -17.43 13.42 -8.92
N ASN A 58 -16.32 12.74 -9.19
CA ASN A 58 -16.01 12.15 -10.49
C ASN A 58 -16.29 10.64 -10.59
N ASP A 59 -16.37 9.92 -9.48
CA ASP A 59 -16.74 8.49 -9.42
C ASP A 59 -17.60 8.18 -8.19
N THR A 60 -18.92 8.14 -8.38
CA THR A 60 -19.88 7.85 -7.30
C THR A 60 -19.68 6.47 -6.67
N ARG A 61 -19.05 5.51 -7.38
CA ARG A 61 -18.75 4.17 -6.85
C ARG A 61 -17.64 4.20 -5.81
N TYR A 62 -16.81 5.24 -5.82
CA TYR A 62 -15.74 5.39 -4.84
C TYR A 62 -16.31 5.52 -3.43
N LEU A 63 -17.36 6.33 -3.24
CA LEU A 63 -18.03 6.47 -1.95
C LEU A 63 -18.67 5.15 -1.50
N GLU A 64 -19.38 4.47 -2.38
CA GLU A 64 -19.98 3.15 -2.09
C GLU A 64 -18.92 2.10 -1.69
N GLN A 65 -17.75 2.14 -2.33
CA GLN A 65 -16.62 1.27 -1.97
C GLN A 65 -16.08 1.63 -0.59
N MET A 66 -15.85 2.91 -0.31
CA MET A 66 -15.36 3.37 1.01
C MET A 66 -16.31 2.97 2.14
N GLU A 67 -17.62 3.14 1.96
CA GLU A 67 -18.63 2.76 2.96
C GLU A 67 -18.63 1.26 3.23
N ARG A 68 -18.56 0.45 2.16
CA ARG A 68 -18.46 -1.03 2.26
C ARG A 68 -17.21 -1.45 3.01
N GLU A 69 -16.05 -0.90 2.64
CA GLU A 69 -14.78 -1.21 3.32
C GLU A 69 -14.80 -0.78 4.79
N ALA A 70 -15.41 0.36 5.11
CA ALA A 70 -15.57 0.81 6.48
C ALA A 70 -16.44 -0.16 7.29
N GLU A 71 -17.54 -0.65 6.71
CA GLU A 71 -18.41 -1.65 7.35
C GLU A 71 -17.68 -2.97 7.61
N GLU A 72 -16.95 -3.48 6.61
CA GLU A 72 -16.12 -4.69 6.74
C GLU A 72 -15.08 -4.54 7.85
N LYS A 73 -14.52 -3.34 8.02
CA LYS A 73 -13.48 -3.05 9.02
C LYS A 73 -14.01 -2.83 10.44
N LYS A 74 -15.32 -2.67 10.66
CA LYS A 74 -15.90 -2.39 12.01
C LYS A 74 -15.64 -3.49 13.02
N ASN A 75 -15.57 -4.74 12.57
CA ASN A 75 -15.45 -5.91 13.45
C ASN A 75 -14.01 -6.46 13.52
N ILE A 76 -13.04 -5.73 12.97
CA ILE A 76 -11.61 -6.11 13.06
C ILE A 76 -11.17 -6.00 14.51
N THR A 77 -10.61 -7.09 15.02
CA THR A 77 -10.00 -7.18 16.34
C THR A 77 -8.48 -7.07 16.23
N ALA A 78 -7.81 -6.94 17.38
CA ALA A 78 -6.34 -6.96 17.42
C ALA A 78 -5.71 -8.27 16.93
N ASN A 79 -6.49 -9.36 16.84
CA ASN A 79 -6.02 -10.66 16.35
C ASN A 79 -6.17 -10.80 14.82
N ASP A 80 -6.86 -9.87 14.17
CA ASP A 80 -7.07 -9.90 12.73
C ASP A 80 -5.91 -9.24 12.00
N PHE A 81 -5.61 -9.74 10.81
CA PHE A 81 -4.55 -9.18 9.97
C PHE A 81 -4.95 -7.82 9.43
N VAL A 82 -4.21 -6.78 9.79
CA VAL A 82 -4.44 -5.40 9.33
C VAL A 82 -4.00 -5.17 7.88
N CYS A 83 -3.21 -6.08 7.30
CA CYS A 83 -2.76 -6.05 5.91
C CYS A 83 -2.36 -7.45 5.44
N SER A 84 -2.02 -7.60 4.15
CA SER A 84 -1.62 -8.88 3.54
C SER A 84 -0.25 -9.39 3.98
N VAL A 85 0.51 -8.58 4.71
CA VAL A 85 1.90 -8.85 5.10
C VAL A 85 1.95 -10.11 5.97
N CYS A 86 2.74 -11.09 5.55
CA CYS A 86 2.97 -12.35 6.27
C CYS A 86 1.75 -13.24 6.48
N HIS A 87 0.58 -12.85 5.94
CA HIS A 87 -0.60 -13.69 5.85
C HIS A 87 -0.78 -14.25 4.44
N SER A 88 -0.72 -13.39 3.42
CA SER A 88 -1.01 -13.75 2.03
C SER A 88 0.07 -13.29 1.05
N SER A 89 1.08 -12.57 1.53
CA SER A 89 2.16 -12.05 0.70
C SER A 89 3.49 -11.97 1.46
N ILE A 90 4.58 -12.13 0.70
CA ILE A 90 5.97 -11.84 1.06
C ILE A 90 6.66 -11.17 -0.14
N PHE A 91 7.74 -10.45 0.12
CA PHE A 91 8.51 -9.72 -0.89
C PHE A 91 9.88 -10.38 -1.09
N ILE A 92 10.27 -10.64 -2.34
CA ILE A 92 11.58 -11.21 -2.69
C ILE A 92 12.38 -10.15 -3.43
N ALA A 93 13.53 -9.77 -2.89
CA ALA A 93 14.46 -8.84 -3.54
C ALA A 93 15.29 -9.53 -4.63
N ASP A 94 15.90 -8.75 -5.51
CA ASP A 94 16.76 -9.20 -6.61
C ASP A 94 17.97 -10.04 -6.14
N ASN A 95 18.48 -9.75 -4.94
CA ASN A 95 19.54 -10.52 -4.30
C ASN A 95 19.07 -11.88 -3.72
N GLY A 96 17.77 -12.15 -3.74
CA GLY A 96 17.14 -13.38 -3.24
C GLY A 96 16.67 -13.31 -1.77
N ASN A 97 16.93 -12.20 -1.06
CA ASN A 97 16.42 -12.02 0.30
C ASN A 97 14.90 -11.88 0.30
N VAL A 98 14.27 -12.42 1.33
CA VAL A 98 12.83 -12.41 1.53
C VAL A 98 12.49 -11.51 2.70
N TYR A 99 11.44 -10.71 2.54
CA TYR A 99 10.95 -9.73 3.52
C TYR A 99 9.43 -9.83 3.66
N PRO A 100 8.86 -9.44 4.81
CA PRO A 100 7.42 -9.28 5.02
C PRO A 100 6.74 -8.42 3.96
N CYS A 101 7.32 -7.25 3.67
CA CYS A 101 6.81 -6.29 2.73
C CYS A 101 7.93 -5.38 2.22
N ALA A 102 7.67 -4.63 1.16
CA ALA A 102 8.65 -3.71 0.56
C ALA A 102 9.15 -2.62 1.52
N GLY A 103 8.37 -2.30 2.57
CA GLY A 103 8.74 -1.31 3.59
C GLY A 103 9.58 -1.86 4.74
N TRP A 104 9.67 -3.18 4.91
CA TRP A 104 10.34 -3.83 6.06
C TRP A 104 11.68 -4.44 5.66
N GLN A 105 12.52 -3.64 4.98
CA GLN A 105 13.78 -4.12 4.39
C GLN A 105 14.85 -4.48 5.44
N ASP A 106 14.70 -4.03 6.68
CA ASP A 106 15.56 -4.45 7.79
C ASP A 106 15.10 -5.78 8.41
N TYR A 107 13.95 -6.32 8.01
CA TYR A 107 13.37 -7.54 8.55
C TYR A 107 13.52 -8.71 7.56
N ASN A 108 14.77 -9.10 7.26
CA ASN A 108 15.03 -10.29 6.44
C ASN A 108 14.56 -11.56 7.16
N ILE A 109 13.77 -12.39 6.46
CA ILE A 109 13.20 -13.65 6.95
C ILE A 109 13.77 -14.89 6.27
N GLY A 110 14.67 -14.74 5.29
CA GLY A 110 15.33 -15.85 4.60
C GLY A 110 15.88 -15.45 3.23
N ASN A 111 16.53 -16.40 2.54
CA ASN A 111 16.99 -16.21 1.16
C ASN A 111 16.59 -17.39 0.29
N VAL A 112 15.92 -17.13 -0.84
CA VAL A 112 15.40 -18.18 -1.74
C VAL A 112 16.49 -18.95 -2.48
N LYS A 113 17.74 -18.47 -2.47
CA LYS A 113 18.90 -19.17 -3.02
C LYS A 113 19.42 -20.25 -2.06
N GLU A 114 19.09 -20.16 -0.78
CA GLU A 114 19.60 -21.02 0.29
C GLU A 114 18.51 -21.93 0.88
N THR A 115 17.30 -21.40 1.05
CA THR A 115 16.17 -22.08 1.68
C THR A 115 14.96 -22.08 0.73
N SER A 116 14.21 -23.17 0.71
CA SER A 116 13.00 -23.24 -0.12
C SER A 116 11.96 -22.20 0.34
N LEU A 117 11.19 -21.65 -0.59
CA LEU A 117 10.12 -20.70 -0.26
C LEU A 117 9.11 -21.30 0.73
N LYS A 118 8.83 -22.60 0.60
CA LYS A 118 7.94 -23.35 1.50
C LYS A 118 8.48 -23.36 2.93
N ASP A 119 9.77 -23.55 3.11
CA ASP A 119 10.38 -23.58 4.44
C ASP A 119 10.46 -22.17 5.04
N ILE A 120 10.79 -21.15 4.23
CA ILE A 120 10.76 -19.74 4.68
C ILE A 120 9.34 -19.37 5.13
N TRP A 121 8.31 -19.78 4.39
CA TRP A 121 6.91 -19.49 4.69
C TRP A 121 6.44 -20.15 5.99
N ASN A 122 6.71 -21.44 6.17
CA ASN A 122 6.16 -22.21 7.30
C ASN A 122 7.01 -22.15 8.57
N ASN A 123 8.33 -21.91 8.45
CA ASN A 123 9.28 -22.09 9.55
C ASN A 123 10.10 -20.83 9.87
N SER A 124 9.77 -19.67 9.30
CA SER A 124 10.37 -18.40 9.69
C SER A 124 10.11 -18.15 11.18
N LYS A 125 11.17 -18.29 12.00
CA LYS A 125 11.15 -18.08 13.47
C LYS A 125 10.66 -16.68 13.89
N LYS A 126 10.57 -15.77 12.92
CA LYS A 126 10.17 -14.38 13.07
C LYS A 126 8.64 -14.16 12.98
N TYR A 127 7.84 -15.23 12.84
CA TYR A 127 6.37 -15.20 12.70
C TYR A 127 5.58 -15.98 13.75
N ASN A 128 6.11 -16.22 14.95
CA ASN A 128 5.24 -16.67 16.05
C ASN A 128 4.37 -15.49 16.50
N ILE A 129 3.31 -15.22 15.74
CA ILE A 129 2.14 -14.41 16.12
C ILE A 129 1.10 -15.37 16.68
#